data_AF-A0A3A1QLC3-F1
#
_entry.id   AF-A0A3A1QLC3-F1
#
_cell.length_a   1.000
_cell.length_b   1.000
_cell.length_c   1.000
_cell.angle_alpha   90.00
_cell.angle_beta   90.00
_cell.angle_gamma   90.00
#
_symmetry.space_group_name_H-M   'P 1'
#
loop_
_entity.id
_entity.type
_entity.pdbx_description
1 polymer ?
#
loop_
_entity_poly.entity_id
_entity_poly.type
_entity_poly.pdbx_seq_one_letter_code
_entity_poly.pdbx_strand_id
1 'polypeptide(L)'
;MKKPLAVLILLVVMLAGCGPGAGSGGGSIFKEGVADFINNNYTFSDTVASGTDNSNYSEVYIAENQSIDEVAQAIQDHQEPAKVSEKKDNRQVLVYDQLFVILTADDQNSANTMIEVANDQFVRNNYSPDFFDGLLLLWVLDEVLDVDDWGKKQRLKCRNNPELCYGGYSSSGGSFKGYNKSPIRGGSSSVRGGGPGAGK
;
A
#
# COMPACT_ATOMS: atom_id res chain seq x y z
N MET A 1 -77.33 3.86 14.97
CA MET A 1 -76.32 4.67 15.69
C MET A 1 -74.96 4.05 15.42
N LYS A 2 -74.07 4.78 14.74
CA LYS A 2 -72.79 4.29 14.21
C LYS A 2 -71.72 4.40 15.30
N LYS A 3 -71.00 3.30 15.60
CA LYS A 3 -69.76 3.32 16.39
C LYS A 3 -68.58 3.01 15.45
N PRO A 4 -67.49 3.78 15.46
CA PRO A 4 -66.39 3.54 14.54
C PRO A 4 -65.48 2.41 15.04
N LEU A 5 -65.10 1.55 14.11
CA LEU A 5 -64.09 0.51 14.25
C LEU A 5 -62.71 1.19 14.23
N ALA A 6 -61.98 1.17 15.34
CA ALA A 6 -60.60 1.63 15.39
C ALA A 6 -59.70 0.49 14.87
N VAL A 7 -59.12 0.68 13.69
CA VAL A 7 -58.10 -0.22 13.12
C VAL A 7 -56.73 0.26 13.61
N LEU A 8 -56.09 -0.55 14.45
CA LEU A 8 -54.72 -0.33 14.92
C LEU A 8 -53.77 -0.90 13.84
N ILE A 9 -53.20 -0.03 13.00
CA ILE A 9 -52.17 -0.41 12.03
C ILE A 9 -50.83 -0.46 12.77
N LEU A 10 -50.33 -1.68 13.00
CA LEU A 10 -49.00 -1.93 13.54
C LEU A 10 -47.98 -1.81 12.39
N LEU A 11 -47.29 -0.68 12.31
CA LEU A 11 -46.21 -0.43 11.36
C LEU A 11 -44.92 -1.09 11.89
N VAL A 12 -44.63 -2.30 11.44
CA VAL A 12 -43.34 -2.97 11.70
C VAL A 12 -42.31 -2.39 10.73
N VAL A 13 -41.48 -1.48 11.22
CA VAL A 13 -40.30 -0.99 10.51
C VAL A 13 -39.22 -2.06 10.60
N MET A 14 -39.02 -2.82 9.52
CA MET A 14 -37.84 -3.66 9.35
C MET A 14 -36.65 -2.73 9.06
N LEU A 15 -35.88 -2.42 10.10
CA LEU A 15 -34.55 -1.85 9.94
C LEU A 15 -33.68 -2.90 9.23
N ALA A 16 -33.38 -2.67 7.97
CA ALA A 16 -32.29 -3.33 7.27
C ALA A 16 -30.98 -2.94 7.99
N GLY A 17 -30.50 -3.84 8.85
CA GLY A 17 -29.18 -3.74 9.43
C GLY A 17 -28.14 -4.05 8.37
N CYS A 18 -27.51 -3.01 7.80
CA CYS A 18 -26.17 -3.13 7.25
C CYS A 18 -25.22 -3.37 8.43
N GLY A 19 -24.88 -4.63 8.68
CA GLY A 19 -23.74 -5.02 9.51
C GLY A 19 -22.53 -5.26 8.60
N PRO A 20 -21.37 -4.64 8.83
CA PRO A 20 -20.19 -4.87 8.01
C PRO A 20 -19.76 -6.32 8.15
N GLY A 21 -19.58 -7.00 7.02
CA GLY A 21 -18.96 -8.31 6.98
C GLY A 21 -17.57 -8.23 7.59
N ALA A 22 -17.37 -8.91 8.71
CA ALA A 22 -16.06 -9.22 9.24
C ALA A 22 -15.40 -10.25 8.32
N GLY A 23 -14.82 -9.77 7.22
CA GLY A 23 -13.79 -10.48 6.48
C GLY A 23 -12.50 -10.40 7.29
N SER A 24 -11.96 -11.57 7.63
CA SER A 24 -10.68 -11.73 8.32
C SER A 24 -9.52 -11.44 7.35
N GLY A 25 -9.42 -10.20 6.86
CA GLY A 25 -8.23 -9.67 6.21
C GLY A 25 -7.42 -8.89 7.25
N GLY A 26 -6.09 -8.99 7.22
CA GLY A 26 -5.23 -8.08 7.99
C GLY A 26 -5.68 -6.65 7.69
N GLY A 27 -5.95 -5.85 8.73
CA GLY A 27 -6.61 -4.56 8.54
C GLY A 27 -5.71 -3.61 7.77
N SER A 28 -6.02 -3.35 6.49
CA SER A 28 -5.38 -2.28 5.73
C SER A 28 -5.61 -0.94 6.42
N ILE A 29 -4.58 -0.11 6.39
CA ILE A 29 -4.62 1.26 6.89
C ILE A 29 -5.40 2.15 5.89
N PHE A 30 -5.48 1.75 4.62
CA PHE A 30 -6.32 2.38 3.60
C PHE A 30 -7.69 1.72 3.55
N LYS A 31 -8.74 2.41 3.98
CA LYS A 31 -10.05 1.79 4.24
C LYS A 31 -11.05 1.80 3.09
N GLU A 32 -10.69 2.34 1.93
CA GLU A 32 -11.66 2.62 0.87
C GLU A 32 -11.07 2.44 -0.53
N GLY A 33 -11.96 2.27 -1.52
CA GLY A 33 -11.63 2.22 -2.95
C GLY A 33 -10.70 1.08 -3.32
N VAL A 34 -9.77 1.36 -4.22
CA VAL A 34 -8.81 0.41 -4.76
C VAL A 34 -8.01 -0.32 -3.68
N ALA A 35 -7.69 0.34 -2.57
CA ALA A 35 -6.91 -0.27 -1.51
C ALA A 35 -7.72 -1.33 -0.74
N ASP A 36 -9.01 -1.09 -0.50
CA ASP A 36 -9.90 -2.09 0.10
C ASP A 36 -10.06 -3.31 -0.84
N PHE A 37 -10.20 -3.08 -2.15
CA PHE A 37 -10.19 -4.16 -3.13
C PHE A 37 -8.90 -4.98 -3.07
N ILE A 38 -7.73 -4.32 -3.09
CA ILE A 38 -6.44 -5.01 -3.02
C ILE A 38 -6.33 -5.83 -1.73
N ASN A 39 -6.68 -5.22 -0.60
CA ASN A 39 -6.63 -5.87 0.71
C ASN A 39 -7.51 -7.12 0.82
N ASN A 40 -8.68 -7.10 0.16
CA ASN A 40 -9.63 -8.20 0.20
C ASN A 40 -9.32 -9.32 -0.80
N ASN A 41 -8.50 -9.06 -1.82
CA ASN A 41 -8.24 -10.02 -2.91
C ASN A 41 -6.82 -10.56 -2.94
N TYR A 42 -5.86 -9.90 -2.28
CA TYR A 42 -4.45 -10.29 -2.31
C TYR A 42 -3.88 -10.49 -0.90
N THR A 43 -2.81 -11.27 -0.80
CA THR A 43 -2.20 -11.63 0.48
C THR A 43 -1.33 -10.49 0.99
N PHE A 44 -1.67 -9.92 2.16
CA PHE A 44 -0.81 -8.95 2.83
C PHE A 44 0.56 -9.55 3.18
N SER A 45 1.62 -8.78 2.93
CA SER A 45 3.02 -9.19 3.10
C SER A 45 3.75 -8.32 4.12
N ASP A 46 3.75 -7.00 3.94
CA ASP A 46 4.52 -6.08 4.79
C ASP A 46 3.96 -4.64 4.76
N THR A 47 4.46 -3.80 5.67
CA THR A 47 4.26 -2.35 5.67
C THR A 47 5.59 -1.62 5.75
N VAL A 48 5.85 -0.71 4.82
CA VAL A 48 7.00 0.18 4.84
C VAL A 48 6.57 1.56 5.32
N ALA A 49 7.19 2.07 6.39
CA ALA A 49 6.94 3.40 6.91
C ALA A 49 8.13 4.34 6.64
N SER A 50 7.86 5.63 6.44
CA SER A 50 8.91 6.64 6.35
C SER A 50 9.64 6.79 7.69
N GLY A 51 10.95 6.98 7.65
CA GLY A 51 11.77 7.20 8.85
C GLY A 51 11.64 8.59 9.44
N THR A 52 11.02 9.51 8.72
CA THR A 52 10.84 10.91 9.15
C THR A 52 9.41 11.25 9.52
N ASP A 53 8.43 10.47 9.05
CA ASP A 53 7.00 10.74 9.24
C ASP A 53 6.20 9.43 9.26
N ASN A 54 5.55 9.13 10.39
CA ASN A 54 4.83 7.87 10.59
C ASN A 54 3.44 7.84 9.94
N SER A 55 2.95 8.95 9.39
CA SER A 55 1.74 8.96 8.55
C SER A 55 2.02 8.63 7.08
N ASN A 56 3.28 8.53 6.69
CA ASN A 56 3.68 8.15 5.34
C ASN A 56 4.09 6.69 5.32
N TYR A 57 3.30 5.86 4.66
CA TYR A 57 3.53 4.43 4.60
C TYR A 57 3.10 3.85 3.25
N SER A 58 3.51 2.60 3.06
CA SER A 58 3.24 1.78 1.90
C SER A 58 2.91 0.37 2.38
N GLU A 59 1.81 -0.21 1.90
CA GLU A 59 1.40 -1.58 2.20
C GLU A 59 1.74 -2.48 1.03
N VAL A 60 2.27 -3.66 1.32
CA VAL A 60 2.77 -4.60 0.32
C VAL A 60 1.94 -5.86 0.37
N TYR A 61 1.50 -6.31 -0.81
CA TYR A 61 0.70 -7.50 -1.02
C TYR A 61 1.33 -8.38 -2.09
N ILE A 62 0.96 -9.65 -2.09
CA ILE A 62 1.38 -10.64 -3.09
C ILE A 62 0.14 -11.21 -3.78
N ALA A 63 0.16 -11.15 -5.11
CA ALA A 63 -0.75 -11.85 -5.99
C ALA A 63 -0.05 -13.13 -6.49
N GLU A 64 -0.43 -14.26 -5.92
CA GLU A 64 0.21 -15.54 -6.21
C GLU A 64 -0.19 -16.06 -7.60
N ASN A 65 0.80 -16.46 -8.41
CA ASN A 65 0.61 -16.99 -9.75
C ASN A 65 -0.22 -16.10 -10.69
N GLN A 66 -0.13 -14.77 -10.51
CA GLN A 66 -0.76 -13.78 -11.37
C GLN A 66 0.28 -12.83 -11.91
N SER A 67 0.26 -12.62 -13.22
CA SER A 67 1.13 -11.68 -13.91
C SER A 67 0.72 -10.22 -13.65
N ILE A 68 1.65 -9.30 -13.89
CA ILE A 68 1.40 -7.86 -13.76
C ILE A 68 0.21 -7.42 -14.61
N ASP A 69 0.05 -7.97 -15.81
CA ASP A 69 -1.05 -7.59 -16.71
C ASP A 69 -2.40 -8.05 -16.17
N GLU A 70 -2.48 -9.27 -15.60
CA GLU A 70 -3.70 -9.79 -14.98
C GLU A 70 -4.08 -8.99 -13.73
N VAL A 71 -3.10 -8.67 -12.88
CA VAL A 71 -3.33 -7.87 -11.68
C VAL A 71 -3.72 -6.44 -12.03
N ALA A 72 -3.01 -5.81 -12.98
CA ALA A 72 -3.33 -4.47 -13.45
C ALA A 72 -4.74 -4.40 -14.03
N GLN A 73 -5.15 -5.40 -14.82
CA GLN A 73 -6.49 -5.45 -15.38
C GLN A 73 -7.55 -5.61 -14.29
N ALA A 74 -7.37 -6.54 -13.35
CA ALA A 74 -8.31 -6.77 -12.26
C ALA A 74 -8.51 -5.52 -11.39
N ILE A 75 -7.43 -4.78 -11.11
CA ILE A 75 -7.46 -3.54 -10.35
C ILE A 75 -8.18 -2.42 -11.13
N GLN A 76 -7.88 -2.26 -12.42
CA GLN A 76 -8.53 -1.26 -13.29
C GLN A 76 -10.02 -1.55 -13.54
N ASP A 77 -10.40 -2.83 -13.64
CA ASP A 77 -11.79 -3.25 -13.79
C ASP A 77 -12.62 -2.93 -12.54
N HIS A 78 -11.98 -2.92 -11.37
CA HIS A 78 -12.62 -2.52 -10.11
C HIS A 78 -12.75 -1.01 -9.99
N GLN A 79 -11.67 -0.27 -10.24
CA GLN A 79 -11.64 1.19 -10.16
C GLN A 79 -10.71 1.75 -11.23
N GLU A 80 -11.21 2.68 -12.05
CA GLU A 80 -10.39 3.33 -13.07
C GLU A 80 -9.35 4.27 -12.42
N PRO A 81 -8.05 4.11 -12.72
CA PRO A 81 -7.01 5.01 -12.24
C PRO A 81 -7.01 6.33 -13.02
N ALA A 82 -6.61 7.41 -12.35
CA ALA A 82 -6.41 8.73 -12.97
C ALA A 82 -5.29 8.70 -14.02
N LYS A 83 -4.23 7.90 -13.80
CA LYS A 83 -3.15 7.67 -14.76
C LYS A 83 -2.68 6.22 -14.70
N VAL A 84 -2.26 5.70 -15.85
CA VAL A 84 -1.62 4.39 -16.00
C VAL A 84 -0.27 4.59 -16.65
N SER A 85 0.78 4.03 -16.05
CA SER A 85 2.12 4.04 -16.62
C SER A 85 2.24 3.04 -17.77
N GLU A 86 3.21 3.25 -18.65
CA GLU A 86 3.69 2.16 -19.50
C GLU A 86 4.26 1.04 -18.62
N LYS A 87 4.25 -0.20 -19.13
CA LYS A 87 4.94 -1.32 -18.49
C LYS A 87 6.40 -1.29 -18.91
N LYS A 88 7.32 -1.22 -17.94
CA LYS A 88 8.76 -1.20 -18.20
C LYS A 88 9.52 -1.95 -17.11
N ASP A 89 10.51 -2.74 -17.51
CA ASP A 89 11.35 -3.53 -16.60
C ASP A 89 10.54 -4.39 -15.61
N ASN A 90 9.45 -5.02 -16.07
CA ASN A 90 8.50 -5.76 -15.23
C ASN A 90 7.92 -4.93 -14.07
N ARG A 91 7.63 -3.66 -14.35
CA ARG A 91 6.96 -2.74 -13.43
C ARG A 91 5.86 -1.97 -14.14
N GLN A 92 4.81 -1.64 -13.40
CA GLN A 92 3.75 -0.74 -13.83
C GLN A 92 3.21 0.05 -12.64
N VAL A 93 2.76 1.27 -12.86
CA VAL A 93 2.21 2.17 -11.85
C VAL A 93 0.82 2.60 -12.26
N LEU A 94 -0.14 2.44 -11.36
CA LEU A 94 -1.49 2.94 -11.47
C LEU A 94 -1.67 4.04 -10.43
N VAL A 95 -2.11 5.21 -10.87
CA VAL A 95 -2.24 6.40 -10.01
C VAL A 95 -3.71 6.66 -9.76
N TYR A 96 -4.06 6.83 -8.50
CA TYR A 96 -5.35 7.30 -8.01
C TYR A 96 -5.15 8.60 -7.22
N ASP A 97 -6.22 9.32 -6.90
CA ASP A 97 -6.15 10.68 -6.33
C ASP A 97 -5.11 10.88 -5.21
N GLN A 98 -4.99 9.94 -4.27
CA GLN A 98 -4.04 10.03 -3.14
C GLN A 98 -3.20 8.76 -2.97
N LEU A 99 -3.26 7.85 -3.96
CA LEU A 99 -2.64 6.53 -3.87
C LEU A 99 -1.91 6.17 -5.15
N PHE A 100 -0.77 5.54 -4.98
CA PHE A 100 -0.04 4.85 -6.02
C PHE A 100 -0.16 3.35 -5.78
N VAL A 101 -0.61 2.63 -6.80
CA VAL A 101 -0.54 1.17 -6.84
C VAL A 101 0.59 0.80 -7.78
N ILE A 102 1.64 0.23 -7.23
CA ILE A 102 2.89 -0.09 -7.91
C ILE A 102 2.99 -1.61 -8.03
N LEU A 103 3.02 -2.09 -9.25
CA LEU A 103 3.09 -3.51 -9.58
C LEU A 103 4.50 -3.85 -10.00
N THR A 104 5.10 -4.86 -9.39
CA THR A 104 6.41 -5.39 -9.78
C THR A 104 6.38 -6.91 -9.80
N ALA A 105 7.22 -7.54 -10.62
CA ALA A 105 7.46 -8.97 -10.45
C ALA A 105 8.04 -9.24 -9.05
N ASP A 106 7.67 -10.36 -8.44
CA ASP A 106 8.29 -10.83 -7.20
C ASP A 106 9.67 -11.45 -7.50
N ASP A 107 10.72 -10.93 -6.86
CA ASP A 107 12.10 -11.38 -7.05
C ASP A 107 12.33 -12.82 -6.56
N GLN A 108 11.51 -13.31 -5.62
CA GLN A 108 11.60 -14.68 -5.12
C GLN A 108 10.86 -15.68 -6.01
N ASN A 109 9.79 -15.23 -6.67
CA ASN A 109 9.00 -16.03 -7.59
C ASN A 109 8.37 -15.16 -8.68
N SER A 110 8.97 -15.14 -9.87
CA SER A 110 8.52 -14.28 -10.97
C SER A 110 7.13 -14.64 -11.54
N ALA A 111 6.53 -15.76 -11.12
CA ALA A 111 5.12 -16.06 -11.40
C ALA A 111 4.15 -15.23 -10.54
N ASN A 112 4.63 -14.68 -9.42
CA ASN A 112 3.88 -13.80 -8.55
C ASN A 112 4.08 -12.34 -8.95
N THR A 113 3.05 -11.54 -8.69
CA THR A 113 3.14 -10.08 -8.75
C THR A 113 3.10 -9.53 -7.33
N MET A 114 4.04 -8.64 -7.04
CA MET A 114 4.00 -7.83 -5.85
C MET A 114 3.23 -6.54 -6.13
N ILE A 115 2.36 -6.18 -5.19
CA ILE A 115 1.50 -5.00 -5.25
C ILE A 115 1.87 -4.12 -4.08
N GLU A 116 2.35 -2.92 -4.36
CA GLU A 116 2.69 -1.93 -3.36
C GLU A 116 1.69 -0.77 -3.44
N VAL A 117 0.92 -0.56 -2.36
CA VAL A 117 -0.05 0.53 -2.22
C VAL A 117 0.54 1.61 -1.33
N ALA A 118 0.93 2.72 -1.92
CA ALA A 118 1.58 3.84 -1.23
C ALA A 118 0.73 5.09 -1.30
N ASN A 119 0.68 5.87 -0.22
CA ASN A 119 0.13 7.22 -0.31
C ASN A 119 1.06 8.16 -1.10
N ASP A 120 0.47 9.16 -1.72
CA ASP A 120 1.16 10.19 -2.51
C ASP A 120 2.30 10.86 -1.71
N GLN A 121 2.10 11.12 -0.42
CA GLN A 121 3.10 11.72 0.46
C GLN A 121 4.30 10.78 0.69
N PHE A 122 4.08 9.48 0.81
CA PHE A 122 5.16 8.50 0.89
C PHE A 122 5.96 8.46 -0.40
N VAL A 123 5.28 8.45 -1.56
CA VAL A 123 5.93 8.54 -2.87
C VAL A 123 6.76 9.81 -3.00
N ARG A 124 6.12 10.97 -2.77
CA ARG A 124 6.73 12.30 -2.83
C ARG A 124 7.98 12.41 -1.98
N ASN A 125 7.94 11.90 -0.75
CA ASN A 125 8.99 12.16 0.22
C ASN A 125 10.10 11.10 0.20
N ASN A 126 9.81 9.86 -0.19
CA ASN A 126 10.73 8.75 0.02
C ASN A 126 11.24 8.14 -1.29
N TYR A 127 10.46 8.08 -2.36
CA TYR A 127 10.92 7.37 -3.57
C TYR A 127 12.10 8.07 -4.24
N SER A 128 13.03 7.26 -4.74
CA SER A 128 14.06 7.71 -5.68
C SER A 128 13.39 8.04 -7.02
N PRO A 129 13.70 9.17 -7.68
CA PRO A 129 13.13 9.51 -8.99
C PRO A 129 13.42 8.47 -10.05
N ASP A 130 14.59 7.83 -9.96
CA ASP A 130 15.04 6.81 -10.91
C ASP A 130 14.12 5.57 -10.91
N PHE A 131 13.33 5.37 -9.84
CA PHE A 131 12.33 4.31 -9.82
C PHE A 131 11.30 4.48 -10.94
N PHE A 132 10.87 5.73 -11.19
CA PHE A 132 9.81 6.06 -12.15
C PHE A 132 10.33 6.29 -13.57
N ASP A 133 11.64 6.19 -13.81
CA ASP A 133 12.24 6.49 -15.11
C ASP A 133 11.69 5.59 -16.24
N GLY A 134 10.89 6.19 -17.10
CA GLY A 134 10.20 5.50 -18.20
C GLY A 134 8.96 4.70 -17.80
N LEU A 135 8.51 4.81 -16.54
CA LEU A 135 7.16 4.44 -16.13
C LEU A 135 6.25 5.66 -16.28
N LEU A 136 6.62 6.76 -15.62
CA LEU A 136 5.86 8.01 -15.65
C LEU A 136 6.75 9.16 -16.09
N LEU A 137 6.17 10.10 -16.84
CA LEU A 137 6.85 11.35 -17.17
C LEU A 137 6.95 12.22 -15.92
N LEU A 138 8.08 12.90 -15.71
CA LEU A 138 8.30 13.70 -14.49
C LEU A 138 7.24 14.79 -14.27
N TRP A 139 6.72 15.39 -15.35
CA TRP A 139 5.65 16.41 -15.22
C TRP A 139 4.31 15.81 -14.77
N VAL A 140 4.05 14.52 -15.03
CA VAL A 140 2.88 13.81 -14.49
C VAL A 140 3.06 13.61 -12.99
N LEU A 141 4.28 13.32 -12.54
CA LEU A 141 4.57 13.22 -11.11
C LEU A 141 4.44 14.59 -10.42
N ASP A 142 4.86 15.67 -11.05
CA ASP A 142 4.67 17.03 -10.51
C ASP A 142 3.17 17.36 -10.34
N GLU A 143 2.32 17.01 -11.32
CA GLU A 143 0.85 17.17 -11.27
C GLU A 143 0.22 16.32 -10.16
N VAL A 144 0.53 15.02 -10.11
CA VAL A 144 -0.09 14.08 -9.17
C VAL A 144 0.36 14.29 -7.73
N LEU A 145 1.63 14.63 -7.52
CA LEU A 145 2.19 14.83 -6.18
C LEU A 145 1.99 16.27 -5.65
N ASP A 146 1.37 17.14 -6.46
CA ASP A 146 1.15 18.56 -6.20
C ASP A 146 2.44 19.29 -5.78
N VAL A 147 3.47 19.17 -6.62
CA VAL A 147 4.81 19.74 -6.41
C VAL A 147 5.53 20.14 -7.68
N ASP A 148 6.13 21.32 -7.67
CA ASP A 148 7.04 21.72 -8.74
C ASP A 148 8.41 21.05 -8.64
N ASP A 149 9.00 20.66 -9.78
CA ASP A 149 10.37 20.18 -9.90
C ASP A 149 10.66 18.98 -8.99
N TRP A 150 9.69 18.09 -8.76
CA TRP A 150 9.83 16.98 -7.81
C TRP A 150 11.06 16.14 -8.13
N GLY A 151 11.18 15.69 -9.38
CA GLY A 151 12.28 14.83 -9.81
C GLY A 151 13.66 15.47 -9.59
N LYS A 152 13.79 16.79 -9.79
CA LYS A 152 15.05 17.52 -9.57
C LYS A 152 15.37 17.66 -8.09
N LYS A 153 14.40 18.09 -7.28
CA LYS A 153 14.55 18.25 -5.83
C LYS A 153 14.88 16.92 -5.17
N GLN A 154 14.16 15.88 -5.54
CA GLN A 154 14.32 14.55 -4.98
C GLN A 154 15.65 13.92 -5.42
N ARG A 155 16.09 14.10 -6.67
CA ARG A 155 17.42 13.64 -7.12
C ARG A 155 18.55 14.30 -6.33
N LEU A 156 18.45 15.60 -6.04
CA LEU A 156 19.41 16.30 -5.18
C LEU A 156 19.40 15.75 -3.75
N LYS A 157 18.21 15.50 -3.19
CA LYS A 157 18.05 14.88 -1.86
C LYS A 157 18.72 13.50 -1.81
N CYS A 158 18.44 12.64 -2.78
CA CYS A 158 18.98 11.28 -2.86
C CYS A 158 20.48 11.26 -3.08
N ARG A 159 21.02 12.16 -3.90
CA ARG A 159 22.47 12.26 -4.07
C ARG A 159 23.19 12.60 -2.77
N ASN A 160 22.58 13.44 -1.94
CA ASN A 160 23.17 13.88 -0.67
C ASN A 160 22.89 12.89 0.48
N ASN A 161 21.80 12.13 0.42
CA ASN A 161 21.36 11.18 1.45
C ASN A 161 20.77 9.92 0.78
N PRO A 162 21.60 9.08 0.14
CA PRO A 162 21.13 7.95 -0.67
C PRO A 162 20.30 6.94 0.11
N GLU A 163 20.57 6.81 1.40
CA GLU A 163 19.89 5.87 2.28
C GLU A 163 18.50 6.34 2.75
N LEU A 164 18.13 7.59 2.42
CA LEU A 164 16.77 8.13 2.60
C LEU A 164 15.92 8.01 1.33
N CYS A 165 16.44 7.36 0.29
CA CYS A 165 15.75 7.20 -0.97
C CYS A 165 15.35 5.75 -1.23
N TYR A 166 14.05 5.56 -1.31
CA TYR A 166 13.39 4.28 -1.47
C TYR A 166 13.33 3.90 -2.95
N GLY A 167 13.85 2.73 -3.30
CA GLY A 167 13.86 2.20 -4.66
C GLY A 167 12.63 1.34 -5.00
N GLY A 168 11.55 1.45 -4.24
CA GLY A 168 10.45 0.48 -4.25
C GLY A 168 10.77 -0.78 -3.44
N TYR A 169 9.74 -1.56 -3.12
CA TYR A 169 9.91 -2.68 -2.19
C TYR A 169 10.85 -3.77 -2.69
N SER A 170 10.87 -4.08 -4.00
CA SER A 170 11.77 -5.09 -4.55
C SER A 170 13.25 -4.74 -4.33
N SER A 171 13.60 -3.46 -4.45
CA SER A 171 14.98 -3.00 -4.27
C SER A 171 15.34 -2.72 -2.81
N SER A 172 14.43 -2.14 -2.03
CA SER A 172 14.73 -1.62 -0.68
C SER A 172 14.19 -2.49 0.45
N GLY A 173 13.18 -3.32 0.18
CA GLY A 173 12.44 -4.12 1.13
C GLY A 173 11.83 -3.34 2.29
N GLY A 174 11.28 -4.06 3.28
CA GLY A 174 10.79 -3.48 4.54
C GLY A 174 11.86 -2.86 5.44
N SER A 175 13.15 -2.94 5.04
CA SER A 175 14.28 -2.39 5.80
C SER A 175 14.65 -0.96 5.39
N PHE A 176 13.94 -0.36 4.44
CA PHE A 176 14.02 1.08 4.17
C PHE A 176 13.91 1.85 5.49
N LYS A 177 14.71 2.91 5.67
CA LYS A 177 14.85 3.63 6.94
C LYS A 177 13.47 4.13 7.43
N GLY A 178 12.77 3.28 8.18
CA GLY A 178 11.60 3.56 8.99
C GLY A 178 11.99 3.74 10.46
N TYR A 179 11.11 4.37 11.23
CA TYR A 179 11.30 4.67 12.66
C TYR A 179 11.59 3.38 13.45
N ASN A 180 12.70 3.34 14.22
CA ASN A 180 13.11 2.23 15.09
C ASN A 180 13.24 0.85 14.42
N LYS A 181 14.49 0.47 14.09
CA LYS A 181 14.84 -0.93 13.93
C LYS A 181 14.65 -1.69 15.25
N SER A 182 13.60 -2.50 15.31
CA SER A 182 13.79 -3.92 15.65
C SER A 182 13.07 -4.75 14.59
N PRO A 183 13.72 -5.74 13.98
CA PRO A 183 13.05 -6.61 13.04
C PRO A 183 12.00 -7.41 13.82
N ILE A 184 10.73 -7.09 13.67
CA ILE A 184 9.65 -8.00 14.05
C ILE A 184 9.64 -9.11 13.00
N ARG A 185 10.65 -9.98 13.07
CA ARG A 185 10.58 -11.31 12.48
C ARG A 185 9.86 -12.17 13.52
N GLY A 186 8.58 -12.44 13.28
CA GLY A 186 7.85 -13.44 14.05
C GLY A 186 8.58 -14.78 14.06
N GLY A 187 8.90 -15.27 15.26
CA GLY A 187 9.00 -16.71 15.57
C GLY A 187 10.32 -17.42 15.29
N SER A 188 11.26 -17.39 16.25
CA SER A 188 11.80 -18.61 16.91
C SER A 188 12.86 -18.30 17.98
N SER A 189 12.50 -18.61 19.23
CA SER A 189 13.33 -18.97 20.39
C SER A 189 14.74 -18.34 20.57
N SER A 190 14.87 -17.45 21.56
CA SER A 190 15.96 -17.53 22.56
C SER A 190 15.69 -16.64 23.78
N VAL A 191 14.63 -16.95 24.53
CA VAL A 191 14.58 -16.57 25.96
C VAL A 191 15.34 -17.64 26.75
N ARG A 192 16.60 -17.36 27.06
CA ARG A 192 17.38 -17.85 28.21
C ARG A 192 18.61 -16.93 28.26
N GLY A 193 18.62 -15.86 29.04
CA GLY A 193 18.51 -15.91 30.49
C GLY A 193 19.86 -16.33 31.08
N GLY A 194 20.73 -15.35 31.37
CA GLY A 194 22.03 -15.57 32.01
C GLY A 194 22.78 -14.25 32.19
N GLY A 195 22.58 -13.61 33.34
CA GLY A 195 23.10 -12.29 33.69
C GLY A 195 24.61 -12.24 33.98
N PRO A 196 25.15 -11.03 34.24
CA PRO A 196 26.58 -10.79 34.36
C PRO A 196 27.10 -11.25 35.73
N GLY A 197 27.93 -12.30 35.74
CA GLY A 197 28.56 -12.79 36.96
C GLY A 197 29.11 -14.22 36.87
N ALA A 198 30.16 -14.43 36.08
CA ALA A 198 31.07 -15.57 36.23
C ALA A 198 32.38 -15.31 35.48
N GLY A 199 33.49 -15.10 36.22
CA GLY A 199 34.83 -15.22 35.64
C GLY A 199 35.88 -14.17 36.03
N LYS A 200 36.08 -13.89 37.31
CA LYS A 200 37.34 -14.03 38.08
C LYS A 200 37.14 -13.53 39.51
#